data_AF-A0A4Q6G2M1-F1
#
_entry.id   AF-A0A4Q6G2M1-F1
#
_cell.length_a   1.000
_cell.length_b   1.000
_cell.length_c   1.000
_cell.angle_alpha   90.00
_cell.angle_beta   90.00
_cell.angle_gamma   90.00
#
_symmetry.space_group_name_H-M   'P 1'
#
loop_
_entity.id
_entity.type
_entity.pdbx_description
1 polymer ?
#
loop_
_entity_poly.entity_id
_entity_poly.type
_entity_poly.pdbx_seq_one_letter_code
_entity_poly.pdbx_strand_id
1 'polypeptide(L)'
;MENHLYTVAQLREIERAAYGKLEPGTLMRRAGEAAAKFALELLGERRDLPVLLLAGPGNNGGDALEMAAILADAGIDATVLHLPGQRETTDEAQSAHERARDGTVGFIDMLPPDAQWGLVVDGLFGIGLTRPLEGEYRELVASLDAI
;
A
#
# COMPACT_ATOMS: atom_id res chain seq x y z
N MET A 1 0.37 -6.90 -24.75
CA MET A 1 -0.55 -7.43 -23.73
C MET A 1 -1.95 -7.01 -24.12
N GLU A 2 -2.92 -7.91 -24.07
CA GLU A 2 -4.32 -7.52 -24.19
C GLU A 2 -4.72 -6.78 -22.91
N ASN A 3 -5.26 -5.57 -23.03
CA ASN A 3 -5.75 -4.78 -21.90
C ASN A 3 -7.16 -5.26 -21.52
N HIS A 4 -7.22 -6.31 -20.70
CA HIS A 4 -8.48 -6.79 -20.13
C HIS A 4 -8.88 -5.93 -18.94
N LEU A 5 -10.08 -5.35 -18.99
CA LEU A 5 -10.71 -4.65 -17.87
C LEU A 5 -11.72 -5.58 -17.21
N TYR A 6 -11.52 -5.87 -15.92
CA TYR A 6 -12.40 -6.74 -15.14
C TYR A 6 -13.32 -5.90 -14.26
N THR A 7 -14.58 -6.33 -14.15
CA THR A 7 -15.47 -5.84 -13.10
C THR A 7 -14.99 -6.31 -11.73
N VAL A 8 -15.36 -5.60 -10.66
CA VAL A 8 -15.06 -6.00 -9.28
C VAL A 8 -15.53 -7.43 -8.99
N ALA A 9 -16.67 -7.84 -9.54
CA ALA A 9 -17.19 -9.19 -9.37
C ALA A 9 -16.28 -10.24 -10.02
N GLN A 10 -15.82 -9.99 -11.25
CA GLN A 10 -14.87 -10.88 -11.95
C GLN A 10 -13.52 -10.95 -11.23
N LEU A 11 -13.00 -9.82 -10.76
CA LEU A 11 -11.74 -9.79 -10.03
C LEU A 11 -11.81 -10.62 -8.74
N ARG A 12 -12.89 -10.48 -7.96
CA ARG A 12 -13.12 -11.29 -6.77
C ARG A 12 -13.26 -12.78 -7.07
N GLU A 13 -13.85 -13.14 -8.20
CA GLU A 13 -13.94 -14.54 -8.62
C GLU A 13 -12.56 -15.12 -8.93
N ILE A 14 -11.71 -14.36 -9.62
CA ILE A 14 -10.33 -14.72 -9.92
C ILE A 14 -9.51 -14.88 -8.63
N GLU A 15 -9.58 -13.90 -7.73
CA GLU A 15 -8.88 -13.94 -6.43
C GLU A 15 -9.32 -15.15 -5.61
N ARG A 16 -10.63 -15.40 -5.51
CA ARG A 16 -11.16 -16.57 -4.79
C ARG A 16 -10.68 -17.90 -5.38
N ALA A 17 -10.61 -18.00 -6.71
CA ALA A 17 -10.11 -19.20 -7.37
C ALA A 17 -8.61 -19.45 -7.11
N ALA A 18 -7.84 -18.38 -6.84
CA ALA A 18 -6.43 -18.45 -6.49
C ALA A 18 -6.20 -18.77 -5.01
N TYR A 19 -7.00 -18.19 -4.09
CA TYR A 19 -6.87 -18.44 -2.64
C TYR A 19 -6.96 -19.92 -2.27
N GLY A 20 -7.79 -20.71 -2.96
CA GLY A 20 -7.88 -22.16 -2.72
C GLY A 20 -6.67 -22.98 -3.16
N LYS A 21 -5.63 -22.35 -3.74
CA LYS A 21 -4.46 -23.02 -4.33
C LYS A 21 -3.11 -22.47 -3.86
N LEU A 22 -3.13 -21.40 -3.08
CA LEU A 22 -1.93 -20.68 -2.65
C LEU A 22 -1.92 -20.58 -1.13
N GLU A 23 -0.71 -20.50 -0.57
CA GLU A 23 -0.56 -20.19 0.85
C GLU A 23 -1.15 -18.79 1.14
N PRO A 24 -1.78 -18.59 2.32
CA PRO A 24 -2.28 -17.28 2.75
C PRO A 24 -1.22 -16.18 2.61
N GLY A 25 -1.64 -15.00 2.18
CA GLY A 25 -0.76 -13.85 1.95
C GLY A 25 0.06 -13.89 0.66
N THR A 26 0.08 -15.01 -0.09
CA THR A 26 0.86 -15.10 -1.34
C THR A 26 0.46 -14.03 -2.36
N LEU A 27 -0.85 -13.76 -2.50
CA LEU A 27 -1.33 -12.75 -3.45
C LEU A 27 -0.90 -11.34 -3.04
N MET A 28 -1.00 -11.02 -1.74
CA MET A 28 -0.57 -9.73 -1.19
C MET A 28 0.93 -9.49 -1.37
N ARG A 29 1.76 -10.50 -1.09
CA ARG A 29 3.21 -10.42 -1.34
C ARG A 29 3.53 -10.16 -2.80
N ARG A 30 2.85 -10.86 -3.72
CA ARG A 30 3.02 -10.65 -5.17
C ARG A 30 2.57 -9.26 -5.61
N ALA A 31 1.48 -8.75 -5.05
CA ALA A 31 1.00 -7.39 -5.32
C ALA A 31 2.02 -6.36 -4.85
N GLY A 32 2.53 -6.49 -3.62
CA GLY A 32 3.60 -5.65 -3.08
C GLY A 32 4.89 -5.71 -3.90
N GLU A 33 5.34 -6.90 -4.30
CA GLU A 33 6.51 -7.09 -5.19
C GLU A 33 6.34 -6.38 -6.54
N ALA A 34 5.18 -6.53 -7.17
CA ALA A 34 4.89 -5.87 -8.44
C ALA A 34 4.82 -4.34 -8.29
N ALA A 35 4.18 -3.85 -7.22
CA ALA A 35 4.08 -2.42 -6.93
C ALA A 35 5.45 -1.80 -6.59
N ALA A 36 6.27 -2.48 -5.79
CA ALA A 36 7.63 -2.04 -5.46
C ALA A 36 8.50 -1.93 -6.71
N LYS A 37 8.44 -2.94 -7.59
CA LYS A 37 9.16 -2.89 -8.88
C LYS A 37 8.74 -1.66 -9.70
N PHE A 38 7.45 -1.42 -9.82
CA PHE A 38 6.94 -0.28 -10.57
C PHE A 38 7.31 1.06 -9.93
N ALA A 39 7.29 1.16 -8.60
CA ALA A 39 7.71 2.35 -7.88
C ALA A 39 9.20 2.67 -8.08
N LEU A 40 10.07 1.65 -8.09
CA LEU A 40 11.49 1.84 -8.42
C LEU A 40 11.70 2.35 -9.85
N GLU A 41 10.84 1.97 -10.79
CA GLU A 41 10.83 2.51 -12.15
C GLU A 41 10.36 3.98 -12.17
N LEU A 42 9.30 4.32 -11.42
CA LEU A 42 8.75 5.69 -11.32
C LEU A 42 9.69 6.68 -10.61
N LEU A 43 10.43 6.21 -9.60
CA LEU A 43 11.40 7.03 -8.89
C LEU A 43 12.53 7.47 -9.82
N GLY A 44 12.98 6.59 -10.73
CA GLY A 44 14.09 6.87 -11.63
C GLY A 44 15.34 7.28 -10.85
N GLU A 45 15.80 8.51 -11.07
CA GLU A 45 16.97 9.11 -10.40
C GLU A 45 16.64 9.71 -9.02
N ARG A 46 15.37 9.90 -8.66
CA ARG A 46 14.93 10.52 -7.39
C ARG A 46 14.98 9.55 -6.19
N ARG A 47 15.95 8.64 -6.16
CA ARG A 47 16.07 7.61 -5.12
C ARG A 47 16.68 8.14 -3.82
N ASP A 48 17.15 9.39 -3.85
CA ASP A 48 17.62 10.16 -2.70
C ASP A 48 16.48 10.78 -1.89
N LEU A 49 15.26 10.84 -2.45
CA LEU A 49 14.06 11.30 -1.75
C LEU A 49 13.28 10.10 -1.17
N PRO A 50 12.65 10.28 -0.01
CA PRO A 50 11.86 9.23 0.62
C PRO A 50 10.57 8.92 -0.15
N VAL A 51 10.05 7.72 0.03
CA VAL A 51 8.75 7.27 -0.48
C VAL A 51 7.75 7.23 0.66
N LEU A 52 6.64 7.93 0.49
CA LEU A 52 5.51 7.86 1.41
C LEU A 52 4.52 6.79 0.96
N LEU A 53 4.17 5.88 1.86
CA LEU A 53 3.12 4.89 1.65
C LEU A 53 1.97 5.14 2.63
N LEU A 54 0.79 5.40 2.09
CA LEU A 54 -0.43 5.54 2.88
C LEU A 54 -1.05 4.14 3.04
N ALA A 55 -1.04 3.57 4.24
CA ALA A 55 -1.58 2.24 4.47
C ALA A 55 -2.94 2.33 5.17
N GLY A 56 -3.99 1.87 4.50
CA GLY A 56 -5.30 1.70 5.14
C GLY A 56 -5.39 0.39 5.95
N PRO A 57 -6.52 0.16 6.65
CA PRO A 57 -6.69 -1.00 7.54
C PRO A 57 -6.95 -2.34 6.83
N GLY A 58 -7.15 -2.33 5.50
CA GLY A 58 -7.56 -3.50 4.72
C GLY A 58 -6.43 -4.13 3.90
N ASN A 59 -6.79 -5.08 3.04
CA ASN A 59 -5.82 -5.76 2.16
C ASN A 59 -5.01 -4.80 1.29
N ASN A 60 -5.61 -3.69 0.83
CA ASN A 60 -4.90 -2.67 0.04
C ASN A 60 -3.77 -2.00 0.84
N GLY A 61 -3.98 -1.78 2.14
CA GLY A 61 -2.92 -1.32 3.03
C GLY A 61 -1.89 -2.40 3.30
N GLY A 62 -2.31 -3.66 3.37
CA GLY A 62 -1.41 -4.82 3.39
C GLY A 62 -0.48 -4.87 2.17
N ASP A 63 -1.00 -4.65 0.97
CA ASP A 63 -0.20 -4.57 -0.26
C ASP A 63 0.82 -3.43 -0.19
N ALA A 64 0.43 -2.26 0.33
CA ALA A 64 1.33 -1.14 0.56
C ALA A 64 2.40 -1.43 1.62
N LEU A 65 2.07 -2.16 2.68
CA LEU A 65 3.04 -2.58 3.71
C LEU A 65 4.08 -3.57 3.16
N GLU A 66 3.66 -4.53 2.33
CA GLU A 66 4.59 -5.42 1.61
C GLU A 66 5.52 -4.61 0.70
N MET A 67 4.95 -3.68 -0.06
CA MET A 67 5.72 -2.79 -0.91
C MET A 67 6.72 -1.96 -0.10
N ALA A 68 6.33 -1.41 1.05
CA ALA A 68 7.21 -0.64 1.93
C ALA A 68 8.41 -1.47 2.40
N ALA A 69 8.16 -2.70 2.86
CA ALA A 69 9.20 -3.60 3.31
C ALA A 69 10.22 -3.90 2.19
N ILE A 70 9.73 -4.19 0.98
CA ILE A 70 10.58 -4.48 -0.18
C ILE A 70 11.40 -3.26 -0.61
N LEU A 71 10.82 -2.05 -0.58
CA LEU A 71 11.53 -0.82 -0.88
C LEU A 71 12.63 -0.54 0.15
N ALA A 72 12.32 -0.73 1.44
CA ALA A 72 13.28 -0.56 2.52
C ALA A 72 14.46 -1.56 2.42
N ASP A 73 14.17 -2.83 2.10
CA ASP A 73 15.19 -3.85 1.82
C ASP A 73 16.08 -3.50 0.61
N ALA A 74 15.54 -2.75 -0.35
CA ALA A 74 16.27 -2.23 -1.50
C ALA A 74 17.07 -0.94 -1.21
N GLY A 75 17.08 -0.47 0.04
CA GLY A 75 17.79 0.73 0.48
C GLY A 75 17.08 2.04 0.15
N ILE A 76 15.80 2.00 -0.23
CA ILE A 76 14.97 3.20 -0.37
C ILE A 76 14.43 3.60 1.00
N ASP A 77 14.46 4.89 1.32
CA ASP A 77 13.81 5.41 2.52
C ASP A 77 12.29 5.35 2.36
N ALA A 78 11.69 4.26 2.85
CA ALA A 78 10.26 4.02 2.81
C ALA A 78 9.62 4.38 4.16
N THR A 79 8.69 5.32 4.14
CA THR A 79 7.93 5.76 5.31
C THR A 79 6.45 5.45 5.13
N VAL A 80 5.87 4.75 6.11
CA VAL A 80 4.44 4.41 6.16
C VAL A 80 3.71 5.37 7.09
N LEU A 81 2.65 5.98 6.58
CA LEU A 81 1.56 6.55 7.38
C LEU A 81 0.45 5.52 7.48
N HIS A 82 0.36 4.85 8.63
CA HIS A 82 -0.64 3.82 8.86
C HIS A 82 -1.90 4.46 9.44
N LEU A 83 -3.02 4.38 8.72
CA LEU A 83 -4.29 4.89 9.20
C LEU A 83 -5.10 3.77 9.83
N PRO A 84 -5.32 3.80 11.17
CA PRO A 84 -6.18 2.83 11.80
C PRO A 84 -7.61 3.00 11.26
N GLY A 85 -8.29 1.88 11.09
CA GLY A 85 -9.69 1.86 10.69
C GLY A 85 -10.58 1.18 11.72
N GLN A 86 -11.88 1.37 11.58
CA GLN A 86 -12.89 0.69 12.41
C GLN A 86 -13.07 -0.79 12.05
N ARG A 87 -12.48 -1.24 10.94
CA ARG A 87 -12.61 -2.61 10.45
C ARG A 87 -11.48 -3.45 11.00
N GLU A 88 -11.80 -4.69 11.39
CA GLU A 88 -10.78 -5.68 11.74
C GLU A 88 -9.81 -5.89 10.56
N THR A 89 -8.52 -5.76 10.87
CA THR A 89 -7.42 -6.06 9.96
C THR A 89 -7.44 -7.56 9.65
N THR A 90 -7.19 -7.92 8.39
CA THR A 90 -7.07 -9.34 8.00
C THR A 90 -5.75 -9.91 8.52
N ASP A 91 -5.70 -11.23 8.77
CA ASP A 91 -4.45 -11.90 9.18
C ASP A 91 -3.30 -11.65 8.19
N GLU A 92 -3.62 -11.55 6.90
CA GLU A 92 -2.65 -11.26 5.84
C GLU A 92 -2.07 -9.84 5.99
N ALA A 93 -2.93 -8.82 6.17
CA ALA A 93 -2.50 -7.45 6.36
C ALA A 93 -1.76 -7.24 7.69
N GLN A 94 -2.17 -7.96 8.73
CA GLN A 94 -1.46 -7.98 10.02
C GLN A 94 -0.05 -8.58 9.85
N SER A 95 0.08 -9.68 9.13
CA SER A 95 1.37 -10.30 8.85
C SER A 95 2.28 -9.38 8.02
N ALA A 96 1.72 -8.62 7.07
CA ALA A 96 2.46 -7.63 6.29
C ALA A 96 2.93 -6.45 7.16
N HIS A 97 2.07 -6.01 8.09
CA HIS A 97 2.41 -4.98 9.06
C HIS A 97 3.57 -5.40 9.97
N GLU A 98 3.54 -6.62 10.50
CA GLU A 98 4.63 -7.19 11.31
C GLU A 98 5.94 -7.25 10.54
N ARG A 99 5.93 -7.75 9.30
CA ARG A 99 7.12 -7.76 8.43
C ARG A 99 7.70 -6.37 8.21
N ALA A 100 6.86 -5.39 7.91
CA ALA A 100 7.30 -4.01 7.72
C ALA A 100 7.89 -3.42 9.01
N ARG A 101 7.29 -3.71 10.17
CA ARG A 101 7.76 -3.24 11.49
C ARG A 101 9.07 -3.88 11.93
N ASP A 102 9.31 -5.14 11.57
CA ASP A 102 10.55 -5.84 11.87
C ASP A 102 11.73 -5.40 10.97
N GLY A 103 11.42 -4.70 9.88
CA GLY A 103 12.40 -4.15 8.93
C GLY A 103 12.90 -2.75 9.29
N THR A 104 13.36 -2.03 8.27
CA THR A 104 13.88 -0.65 8.37
C THR A 104 12.87 0.41 7.91
N VAL A 105 11.61 0.01 7.69
CA VAL A 105 10.52 0.90 7.29
C VAL A 105 10.26 1.93 8.39
N GLY A 106 10.21 3.21 8.02
CA GLY A 106 9.78 4.28 8.92
C GLY A 106 8.26 4.23 9.14
N PHE A 107 7.81 4.50 10.36
CA PHE A 107 6.38 4.65 10.66
C PHE A 107 6.13 6.02 11.27
N ILE A 108 5.16 6.74 10.72
CA ILE A 108 4.76 8.06 11.19
C ILE A 108 3.25 8.08 11.47
N ASP A 109 2.84 8.89 12.44
CA ASP A 109 1.43 9.11 12.77
C ASP A 109 0.86 10.36 12.09
N MET A 110 1.74 11.27 11.64
CA MET A 110 1.37 12.54 10.99
C MET A 110 2.40 12.91 9.92
N LEU A 111 1.92 13.53 8.84
CA LEU A 111 2.78 14.05 7.78
C LEU A 111 3.62 15.23 8.29
N PRO A 112 4.95 15.23 8.08
CA PRO A 112 5.76 16.41 8.34
C PRO A 112 5.40 17.51 7.33
N PRO A 113 5.21 18.77 7.77
CA PRO A 113 4.70 19.84 6.91
C PRO A 113 5.63 20.23 5.75
N ASP A 114 6.94 20.00 5.90
CA ASP A 114 7.96 20.37 4.91
C ASP A 114 8.64 19.14 4.27
N ALA A 115 8.05 17.95 4.40
CA ALA A 115 8.62 16.75 3.81
C ALA A 115 8.50 16.76 2.29
N GLN A 116 9.60 16.46 1.60
CA GLN A 116 9.62 16.21 0.17
C GLN A 116 9.65 14.71 -0.09
N TRP A 117 8.71 14.24 -0.90
CA TRP A 117 8.58 12.83 -1.23
C TRP A 117 8.95 12.61 -2.70
N GLY A 118 9.77 11.62 -2.99
CA GLY A 118 10.09 11.22 -4.36
C GLY A 118 8.90 10.52 -5.03
N LEU A 119 8.05 9.89 -4.22
CA LEU A 119 6.81 9.22 -4.61
C LEU A 119 5.86 9.13 -3.41
N VAL A 120 4.56 9.31 -3.67
CA VAL A 120 3.48 9.01 -2.71
C VAL A 120 2.65 7.85 -3.27
N VAL A 121 2.38 6.86 -2.44
CA VAL A 121 1.64 5.64 -2.80
C VAL A 121 0.34 5.59 -2.00
N ASP A 122 -0.79 5.57 -2.71
CA ASP A 122 -2.12 5.41 -2.10
C ASP A 122 -2.46 3.92 -1.92
N GLY A 123 -2.28 3.43 -0.70
CA GLY A 123 -2.71 2.12 -0.23
C GLY A 123 -3.93 2.18 0.69
N LEU A 124 -4.73 3.25 0.66
CA LEU A 124 -5.81 3.46 1.62
C LEU A 124 -7.00 2.52 1.38
N PHE A 125 -7.53 2.51 0.16
CA PHE A 125 -8.74 1.74 -0.18
C PHE A 125 -8.65 1.06 -1.54
N GLY A 126 -8.94 -0.24 -1.56
CA GLY A 126 -9.06 -1.02 -2.80
C GLY A 126 -10.49 -1.09 -3.34
N ILE A 127 -10.75 -2.09 -4.18
CA ILE A 127 -12.04 -2.36 -4.86
C ILE A 127 -13.24 -2.64 -3.94
N GLY A 128 -13.02 -2.67 -2.62
CA GLY A 128 -14.05 -2.88 -1.61
C GLY A 128 -14.75 -1.60 -1.15
N LEU A 129 -14.25 -0.42 -1.53
CA LEU A 129 -14.85 0.85 -1.14
C LEU A 129 -16.16 1.07 -1.90
N THR A 130 -17.25 1.21 -1.16
CA THR A 130 -18.61 1.40 -1.71
C THR A 130 -19.19 2.77 -1.37
N ARG A 131 -18.45 3.59 -0.63
CA ARG A 131 -18.86 4.92 -0.14
C ARG A 131 -17.76 5.95 -0.40
N PRO A 132 -18.10 7.24 -0.53
CA PRO A 132 -17.11 8.30 -0.61
C PRO A 132 -16.14 8.29 0.58
N LEU A 133 -14.93 8.83 0.37
CA LEU A 133 -14.00 9.11 1.46
C LEU A 133 -14.60 10.17 2.40
N GLU A 134 -14.55 9.89 3.69
CA GLU A 134 -15.09 10.75 4.74
C GLU A 134 -14.07 10.91 5.87
N GLY A 135 -14.21 11.97 6.67
CA GLY A 135 -13.37 12.24 7.84
C GLY A 135 -11.88 12.36 7.52
N GLU A 136 -11.05 11.82 8.41
CA GLU A 136 -9.59 11.90 8.39
C GLU A 136 -8.97 11.43 7.07
N TYR A 137 -9.54 10.40 6.43
CA TYR A 137 -9.06 9.90 5.14
C TYR A 137 -9.22 10.93 4.01
N ARG A 138 -10.35 11.65 3.98
CA ARG A 138 -10.58 12.69 2.97
C ARG A 138 -9.68 13.89 3.21
N GLU A 139 -9.51 14.29 4.46
CA GLU A 139 -8.64 15.41 4.84
C GLU A 139 -7.18 15.14 4.49
N LEU A 140 -6.71 13.90 4.70
CA LEU A 140 -5.39 13.47 4.30
C LEU A 140 -5.18 13.48 2.78
N VAL A 141 -6.11 12.92 2.01
CA VAL A 141 -5.97 12.94 0.55
C VAL A 141 -5.95 14.39 0.04
N ALA A 142 -6.80 15.26 0.60
CA ALA A 142 -6.83 16.67 0.23
C ALA A 142 -5.55 17.43 0.60
N SER A 143 -4.84 17.05 1.67
CA SER A 143 -3.56 17.69 2.02
C SER A 143 -2.42 17.25 1.10
N LEU A 144 -2.48 16.04 0.55
CA LEU A 144 -1.51 15.53 -0.42
C LEU A 144 -1.68 16.15 -1.81
N ASP A 145 -2.91 16.45 -2.24
CA ASP A 145 -3.17 17.18 -3.50
C ASP A 145 -2.60 18.61 -3.50
N ALA A 146 -2.22 19.13 -2.33
CA ALA A 146 -1.65 20.47 -2.15
C ALA A 146 -0.11 20.49 -2.12
N ILE A 147 0.55 19.33 -2.25
CA ILE A 147 2.01 19.14 -2.24
C ILE A 147 2.50 18.85 -3.66
#